data_AF-A0A6I9Q4D5-F1
#
_entry.id   AF-A0A6I9Q4D5-F1
#
_cell.length_a   1.000
_cell.length_b   1.000
_cell.length_c   1.000
_cell.angle_alpha   90.00
_cell.angle_beta   90.00
_cell.angle_gamma   90.00
#
_symmetry.space_group_name_H-M   'P 1'
#
loop_
_entity.id
_entity.type
_entity.pdbx_description
1 polymer ?
#
loop_
_entity_poly.entity_id
_entity_poly.type
_entity_poly.pdbx_seq_one_letter_code
_entity_poly.pdbx_strand_id
1 'polypeptide(L)'
;MATFICRVQFLDDTDPFNSTNFPEPTRPPLFTFREDIPLINQIAGIHRLLKAPHKPDDCALQLSHNGSYLDLESTLAEQKDELEGFQEEGGRGKKHSVILRTHLSIRVHACIDELNLVWTGHQQVPNSVRCPRASAPDIGIWEKT
;
A
#
# COMPACT_ATOMS: atom_id res chain seq x y z
N MET A 1 -30.27 9.03 11.59
CA MET A 1 -29.03 8.29 11.28
C MET A 1 -28.10 9.27 10.61
N ALA A 2 -26.89 9.44 11.14
CA ALA A 2 -25.92 10.39 10.64
C ALA A 2 -25.15 9.74 9.48
N THR A 3 -25.11 10.42 8.33
CA THR A 3 -24.48 9.90 7.11
C THR A 3 -23.54 10.94 6.54
N PHE A 4 -22.36 10.49 6.14
CA PHE A 4 -21.32 11.33 5.56
C PHE A 4 -21.19 11.05 4.06
N ILE A 5 -21.46 12.07 3.24
CA ILE A 5 -21.35 11.94 1.77
C ILE A 5 -20.02 12.55 1.34
N CYS A 6 -19.20 11.76 0.66
CA CYS A 6 -17.95 12.25 0.10
C CYS A 6 -17.61 11.60 -1.24
N ARG A 7 -16.61 12.15 -1.90
CA ARG A 7 -16.05 11.60 -3.13
C ARG A 7 -15.10 10.48 -2.79
N VAL A 8 -15.15 9.39 -3.54
CA VAL A 8 -14.21 8.27 -3.39
C VAL A 8 -13.45 8.06 -4.68
N GLN A 9 -12.16 7.76 -4.55
CA GLN A 9 -11.26 7.34 -5.62
C GLN A 9 -10.42 6.18 -5.09
N PHE A 10 -9.76 5.44 -5.96
CA PHE A 10 -8.73 4.49 -5.55
C PHE A 10 -7.42 4.83 -6.23
N LEU A 11 -6.32 4.32 -5.68
CA LEU A 11 -5.01 4.45 -6.27
C LEU A 11 -4.37 3.06 -6.28
N ASP A 12 -3.98 2.60 -7.47
CA ASP A 12 -3.43 1.26 -7.65
C ASP A 12 -1.99 1.19 -7.15
N ASP A 13 -1.87 1.01 -5.83
CA ASP A 13 -0.64 0.71 -5.09
C ASP A 13 -0.48 -0.80 -4.82
N THR A 14 -1.10 -1.65 -5.64
CA THR A 14 -1.04 -3.12 -5.45
C THR A 14 0.39 -3.63 -5.65
N ASP A 15 1.12 -3.04 -6.59
CA ASP A 15 2.54 -3.28 -6.80
C ASP A 15 3.36 -2.07 -6.29
N PRO A 16 4.22 -2.22 -5.28
CA PRO A 16 4.99 -1.11 -4.72
C PRO A 16 6.05 -0.55 -5.69
N PHE A 17 6.36 -1.23 -6.79
CA PHE A 17 7.35 -0.83 -7.80
C PHE A 17 6.72 -0.20 -9.05
N ASN A 18 5.41 -0.41 -9.27
CA ASN A 18 4.63 0.12 -10.38
C ASN A 18 3.40 0.95 -9.89
N SER A 19 3.54 1.61 -8.74
CA SER A 19 2.53 2.52 -8.21
C SER A 19 2.22 3.68 -9.17
N THR A 20 0.95 3.85 -9.53
CA THR A 20 0.45 5.07 -10.20
C THR A 20 0.14 6.14 -9.16
N ASN A 21 0.55 7.40 -9.38
CA ASN A 21 0.19 8.53 -8.50
C ASN A 21 -1.16 9.16 -8.85
N PHE A 22 -1.85 8.66 -9.89
CA PHE A 22 -3.10 9.24 -10.36
C PHE A 22 -4.27 8.46 -9.79
N PRO A 23 -5.09 9.07 -8.91
CA PRO A 23 -6.27 8.42 -8.39
C PRO A 23 -7.30 8.24 -9.52
N GLU A 24 -7.88 7.05 -9.60
CA GLU A 24 -8.91 6.67 -10.56
C GLU A 24 -10.24 6.43 -9.83
N PRO A 25 -11.40 6.67 -10.47
CA PRO A 25 -11.60 7.26 -11.79
C PRO A 25 -11.50 8.79 -11.79
N THR A 26 -11.13 9.39 -12.93
CA THR A 26 -11.00 10.86 -13.14
C THR A 26 -12.26 11.65 -12.76
N ARG A 27 -13.43 10.98 -12.77
CA ARG A 27 -14.66 11.49 -12.17
C ARG A 27 -14.97 10.72 -10.89
N PRO A 28 -14.54 11.21 -9.71
CA PRO A 28 -14.81 10.56 -8.44
C PRO A 28 -16.33 10.39 -8.21
N PRO A 29 -16.84 9.15 -8.06
CA PRO A 29 -18.21 8.93 -7.62
C PRO A 29 -18.41 9.39 -6.17
N LEU A 30 -19.65 9.70 -5.83
CA LEU A 30 -20.05 10.00 -4.46
C LEU A 30 -20.41 8.69 -3.75
N PHE A 31 -19.90 8.51 -2.54
CA PHE A 31 -20.25 7.42 -1.65
C PHE A 31 -20.84 8.01 -0.36
N THR A 32 -21.87 7.33 0.15
CA THR A 32 -22.54 7.71 1.40
C THR A 32 -22.10 6.74 2.48
N PHE A 33 -21.22 7.21 3.37
CA PHE A 33 -20.81 6.49 4.56
C PHE A 33 -21.86 6.63 5.66
N ARG A 34 -22.01 5.56 6.44
CA ARG A 34 -22.75 5.57 7.70
C ARG A 34 -21.78 5.88 8.83
N GLU A 35 -22.11 6.89 9.63
CA GLU A 35 -21.26 7.33 10.74
C GLU A 35 -21.39 6.41 11.96
N ASP A 36 -22.46 5.61 12.02
CA ASP A 36 -22.76 4.68 13.11
C ASP A 36 -22.13 3.28 12.95
N ILE A 37 -21.42 3.04 11.85
CA ILE A 37 -20.89 1.71 11.50
C ILE A 37 -19.39 1.80 11.22
N PRO A 38 -18.60 0.82 11.67
CA PRO A 38 -17.16 0.82 11.42
C PRO A 38 -16.87 0.80 9.92
N LEU A 39 -15.78 1.49 9.54
CA LEU A 39 -15.43 1.71 8.14
C LEU A 39 -15.12 0.40 7.41
N ILE A 40 -14.52 -0.59 8.08
CA ILE A 40 -14.20 -1.92 7.53
C ILE A 40 -15.44 -2.60 6.91
N ASN A 41 -16.61 -2.47 7.54
CA ASN A 41 -17.86 -3.06 7.04
C ASN A 41 -18.41 -2.35 5.79
N GLN A 42 -17.89 -1.18 5.46
CA GLN A 42 -18.31 -0.35 4.34
C GLN A 42 -17.32 -0.41 3.17
N ILE A 43 -16.08 -0.87 3.41
CA ILE A 43 -15.02 -1.01 2.39
C ILE A 43 -15.47 -1.84 1.20
N ALA A 44 -16.11 -2.99 1.43
CA ALA A 44 -16.60 -3.83 0.34
C ALA A 44 -17.55 -3.09 -0.61
N GLY A 45 -18.35 -2.16 -0.08
CA GLY A 45 -19.24 -1.30 -0.87
C GLY A 45 -18.47 -0.31 -1.75
N ILE A 46 -17.47 0.36 -1.19
CA ILE A 46 -16.60 1.32 -1.91
C ILE A 46 -15.79 0.59 -2.97
N HIS A 47 -15.19 -0.54 -2.61
CA HIS A 47 -14.42 -1.39 -3.49
C HIS A 47 -15.22 -1.82 -4.71
N ARG A 48 -16.47 -2.29 -4.49
CA ARG A 48 -17.39 -2.67 -5.57
C ARG A 48 -17.80 -1.48 -6.44
N LEU A 49 -17.97 -0.29 -5.83
CA LEU A 49 -18.33 0.93 -6.56
C LEU A 49 -17.20 1.40 -7.47
N LEU A 50 -15.98 1.39 -6.95
CA LEU A 50 -14.77 1.82 -7.66
C LEU A 50 -14.23 0.77 -8.63
N LYS A 51 -14.65 -0.50 -8.47
CA LYS A 51 -14.06 -1.67 -9.17
C LYS A 51 -12.54 -1.69 -9.02
N ALA A 52 -12.07 -1.37 -7.82
CA ALA A 52 -10.65 -1.34 -7.54
C ALA A 52 -10.05 -2.76 -7.70
N PRO A 53 -8.77 -2.86 -8.09
CA PRO A 53 -8.06 -4.14 -8.25
C PRO A 53 -7.58 -4.72 -6.90
N HIS A 54 -7.70 -3.97 -5.82
CA HIS A 54 -7.25 -4.36 -4.48
C HIS A 54 -8.05 -5.53 -3.90
N LYS A 55 -7.54 -6.13 -2.83
CA LYS A 55 -8.35 -7.02 -1.99
C LYS A 55 -9.08 -6.17 -0.94
N PRO A 56 -10.38 -6.38 -0.69
CA PRO A 56 -11.15 -5.57 0.26
C PRO A 56 -10.57 -5.60 1.68
N ASP A 57 -9.96 -6.72 2.08
CA ASP A 57 -9.31 -6.89 3.38
C ASP A 57 -7.97 -6.14 3.51
N ASP A 58 -7.30 -5.83 2.40
CA ASP A 58 -5.99 -5.17 2.36
C ASP A 58 -6.10 -3.67 2.03
N CYS A 59 -7.31 -3.12 2.05
CA CYS A 59 -7.57 -1.72 1.73
C CYS A 59 -7.31 -0.82 2.95
N ALA A 60 -6.92 0.42 2.69
CA ALA A 60 -6.81 1.53 3.62
C ALA A 60 -7.50 2.76 3.00
N LEU A 61 -8.04 3.63 3.84
CA LEU A 61 -8.66 4.88 3.39
C LEU A 61 -7.78 6.06 3.79
N GLN A 62 -7.39 6.86 2.80
CA GLN A 62 -6.63 8.08 2.99
C GLN A 62 -7.47 9.30 2.60
N LEU A 63 -7.41 10.36 3.39
CA LEU A 63 -8.07 11.61 3.09
C LEU A 63 -7.18 12.48 2.19
N SER A 64 -7.69 12.97 1.06
CA SER A 64 -6.89 13.77 0.12
C SER A 64 -6.55 15.18 0.59
N HIS A 65 -7.15 15.66 1.68
CA HIS A 65 -7.00 17.04 2.15
C HIS A 65 -5.79 17.22 3.07
N ASN A 66 -5.61 16.28 4.02
CA ASN A 66 -4.55 16.26 5.01
C ASN A 66 -3.59 15.07 4.84
N GLY A 67 -3.93 14.08 4.01
CA GLY A 67 -3.15 12.86 3.84
C GLY A 67 -3.28 11.86 4.99
N SER A 68 -4.14 12.13 5.97
CA SER A 68 -4.40 11.24 7.11
C SER A 68 -5.04 9.93 6.66
N TYR A 69 -4.73 8.87 7.39
CA TYR A 69 -5.36 7.56 7.21
C TYR A 69 -6.48 7.39 8.22
N LEU A 70 -7.64 6.99 7.75
CA LEU A 70 -8.76 6.65 8.62
C LEU A 70 -8.55 5.26 9.22
N ASP A 71 -8.92 5.14 10.49
CA ASP A 71 -8.94 3.86 11.18
C ASP A 71 -10.17 3.05 10.74
N LEU A 72 -9.94 1.88 10.17
CA LEU A 72 -11.01 1.06 9.61
C LEU A 72 -11.81 0.30 10.67
N GLU A 73 -11.21 0.06 11.82
CA GLU A 73 -11.85 -0.63 12.95
C GLU A 73 -12.84 0.27 13.68
N SER A 74 -12.65 1.60 13.59
CA SER A 74 -13.49 2.62 14.20
C SER A 74 -14.59 3.16 13.27
N THR A 75 -15.57 3.82 13.87
CA THR A 75 -16.64 4.54 13.14
C THR A 75 -16.18 5.94 12.71
N LEU A 76 -16.86 6.56 11.72
CA LEU A 76 -16.57 7.96 11.37
C LEU A 76 -16.94 8.93 12.50
N ALA A 77 -17.95 8.59 13.32
CA ALA A 77 -18.36 9.43 14.44
C ALA A 77 -17.23 9.58 15.48
N GLU A 78 -16.44 8.53 15.70
CA GLU A 78 -15.31 8.52 16.64
C GLU A 78 -14.11 9.32 16.14
N GLN A 79 -13.87 9.32 14.83
CA GLN A 79 -12.75 10.02 14.17
C GLN A 79 -13.21 11.26 13.39
N LYS A 80 -14.28 11.92 13.84
CA LYS A 80 -14.86 13.10 13.18
C LYS A 80 -13.88 14.28 13.10
N ASP A 81 -12.97 14.39 14.07
CA ASP A 81 -11.92 15.42 14.11
C ASP A 81 -11.04 15.38 12.85
N GLU A 82 -10.69 14.19 12.37
CA GLU A 82 -9.92 14.00 11.13
C GLU A 82 -10.67 14.44 9.86
N LEU A 83 -12.00 14.58 9.95
CA LEU A 83 -12.86 15.03 8.86
C LEU A 83 -13.16 16.53 8.95
N GLU A 84 -12.62 17.24 9.95
CA GLU A 84 -12.80 18.68 10.09
C GLU A 84 -12.18 19.41 8.87
N GLY A 85 -12.97 20.26 8.21
CA GLY A 85 -12.56 20.93 6.97
C GLY A 85 -12.64 20.06 5.70
N PHE A 86 -13.01 18.78 5.80
CA PHE A 86 -13.18 17.91 4.62
C PHE A 86 -14.38 18.34 3.74
N GLN A 87 -15.46 18.80 4.37
CA GLN A 87 -16.60 19.42 3.70
C GLN A 87 -16.52 20.94 3.86
N GLU A 88 -15.72 21.63 3.05
CA GLU A 88 -15.80 23.10 2.99
C GLU A 88 -17.20 23.52 2.54
N GLU A 89 -17.96 24.10 3.48
CA GLU A 89 -19.30 24.62 3.32
C GLU A 89 -19.28 25.86 2.41
N GLY A 90 -19.22 25.65 1.09
CA GLY A 90 -19.13 26.83 0.23
C GLY A 90 -18.87 26.62 -1.26
N GLY A 91 -19.35 25.54 -1.88
CA GLY A 91 -19.63 25.46 -3.35
C GLY A 91 -18.52 25.76 -4.36
N ARG A 92 -17.31 26.16 -3.95
CA ARG A 92 -16.19 26.66 -4.78
C ARG A 92 -14.82 26.19 -4.29
N GLY A 93 -14.76 25.26 -3.34
CA GLY A 93 -13.52 24.60 -2.89
C GLY A 93 -13.22 23.32 -3.67
N LYS A 94 -11.94 22.95 -3.75
CA LYS A 94 -11.48 21.68 -4.33
C LYS A 94 -12.19 20.55 -3.60
N LYS A 95 -13.06 19.82 -4.29
CA LYS A 95 -13.87 18.76 -3.67
C LYS A 95 -12.95 17.64 -3.18
N HIS A 96 -12.66 17.63 -1.88
CA HIS A 96 -11.84 16.63 -1.23
C HIS A 96 -12.42 15.24 -1.46
N SER A 97 -11.53 14.25 -1.59
CA SER A 97 -11.88 12.87 -1.86
C SER A 97 -11.18 11.93 -0.90
N VAL A 98 -11.83 10.82 -0.58
CA VAL A 98 -11.22 9.70 0.11
C VAL A 98 -10.59 8.81 -0.95
N ILE A 99 -9.32 8.47 -0.75
CA ILE A 99 -8.53 7.64 -1.65
C ILE A 99 -8.39 6.26 -0.99
N LEU A 100 -8.91 5.24 -1.65
CA LEU A 100 -8.73 3.84 -1.30
C LEU A 100 -7.38 3.35 -1.84
N ARG A 101 -6.52 2.83 -0.96
CA ARG A 101 -5.17 2.36 -1.30
C ARG A 101 -4.89 1.03 -0.59
N THR A 102 -3.81 0.35 -0.97
CA THR A 102 -3.34 -0.84 -0.25
C THR A 102 -2.75 -0.43 1.12
N HIS A 103 -3.03 -1.21 2.17
CA HIS A 103 -2.48 -1.02 3.51
C HIS A 103 -0.95 -1.10 3.50
N LEU A 104 -0.29 -0.20 4.26
CA LEU A 104 1.17 -0.05 4.24
C LEU A 104 1.90 -1.36 4.56
N SER A 105 1.42 -2.11 5.55
CA SER A 105 2.04 -3.39 5.95
C SER A 105 2.05 -4.40 4.80
N ILE A 106 1.03 -4.43 3.95
CA ILE A 106 0.97 -5.38 2.82
C ILE A 106 2.01 -5.03 1.75
N ARG A 107 2.19 -3.73 1.48
CA ARG A 107 3.25 -3.25 0.58
C ARG A 107 4.65 -3.59 1.11
N VAL A 108 4.86 -3.45 2.42
CA VAL A 108 6.14 -3.80 3.05
C VAL A 108 6.42 -5.30 2.92
N HIS A 109 5.42 -6.15 3.13
CA HIS A 109 5.58 -7.60 2.92
C HIS A 109 5.89 -7.93 1.45
N ALA A 110 5.22 -7.28 0.49
CA ALA A 110 5.52 -7.46 -0.93
C ALA A 110 6.95 -7.04 -1.29
N CYS A 111 7.44 -5.91 -0.75
CA CYS A 111 8.83 -5.49 -0.92
C CYS A 111 9.84 -6.48 -0.31
N ILE A 112 9.53 -7.04 0.86
CA ILE A 112 10.38 -8.03 1.52
C ILE A 112 10.43 -9.33 0.72
N ASP A 113 9.28 -9.77 0.18
CA ASP A 113 9.19 -11.00 -0.62
C ASP A 113 10.01 -10.89 -1.91
N GLU A 114 9.88 -9.77 -2.63
CA GLU A 114 10.71 -9.45 -3.81
C GLU A 114 12.22 -9.43 -3.48
N LEU A 115 12.61 -8.80 -2.36
CA LEU A 115 14.02 -8.80 -1.94
C LEU A 115 14.53 -10.22 -1.64
N ASN A 116 13.70 -11.05 -1.00
CA ASN A 116 14.04 -12.45 -0.72
C ASN A 116 14.13 -13.29 -2.01
N LEU A 117 13.27 -13.04 -3.00
CA LEU A 117 13.33 -13.70 -4.31
C LEU A 117 14.60 -13.31 -5.08
N VAL A 118 14.98 -12.04 -5.08
CA VAL A 118 16.25 -11.57 -5.67
C VAL A 118 17.47 -12.21 -4.98
N TRP A 119 17.43 -12.30 -3.65
CA TRP A 119 18.52 -12.90 -2.87
C TRP A 119 18.63 -14.42 -3.07
N THR A 120 17.50 -15.12 -3.15
CA THR A 120 17.46 -16.57 -3.43
C THR A 120 17.80 -16.90 -4.89
N GLY A 121 17.48 -16.02 -5.85
CA GLY A 121 17.92 -16.13 -7.24
C GLY A 121 19.45 -16.03 -7.39
N HIS A 122 20.12 -15.27 -6.53
CA HIS A 122 21.59 -15.19 -6.46
C HIS A 122 22.23 -16.44 -5.82
N GLN A 123 21.47 -17.25 -5.07
CA GLN A 123 21.89 -18.51 -4.46
C GLN A 123 21.64 -19.74 -5.35
N GLN A 124 21.25 -19.54 -6.61
CA GLN A 124 21.24 -20.57 -7.65
C GLN A 124 22.44 -20.43 -8.59
N VAL A 125 23.62 -20.11 -8.07
CA VAL A 125 24.86 -20.53 -8.75
C VAL A 125 25.07 -22.01 -8.41
N PRO A 126 24.86 -22.96 -9.34
CA PRO A 126 25.13 -24.36 -9.07
C PRO A 126 26.59 -24.51 -8.65
N ASN A 127 26.84 -25.31 -7.62
CA ASN A 127 28.18 -25.58 -7.06
C ASN A 127 29.18 -26.17 -8.09
N SER A 128 28.75 -26.42 -9.34
CA SER A 128 29.59 -26.92 -10.44
C SER A 128 30.48 -25.85 -11.09
N VAL A 129 30.27 -24.55 -10.82
CA VAL A 129 31.14 -23.47 -11.32
C VAL A 129 32.16 -23.02 -10.26
N ARG A 130 32.31 -23.75 -9.16
CA ARG A 130 33.43 -23.53 -8.24
C ARG A 130 34.70 -24.00 -8.96
N CYS A 131 35.44 -23.04 -9.53
CA CYS A 131 36.76 -23.29 -10.11
C CYS A 131 37.55 -24.23 -9.18
N PRO A 132 38.13 -25.33 -9.69
CA PRO A 132 38.96 -26.18 -8.86
C PRO A 132 40.03 -25.31 -8.23
N ARG A 133 40.07 -25.33 -6.89
CA ARG A 133 41.08 -24.66 -6.08
C ARG A 133 42.44 -25.06 -6.66
N ALA A 134 43.13 -24.11 -7.30
CA ALA A 134 44.48 -24.33 -7.79
C ALA A 134 45.30 -24.86 -6.61
N SER A 135 45.79 -26.08 -6.71
CA SER A 135 46.80 -26.60 -5.80
C SER A 135 47.98 -25.64 -5.87
N ALA A 136 48.24 -24.93 -4.76
CA ALA A 136 49.43 -24.12 -4.63
C ALA A 136 50.65 -25.03 -4.81
N PRO A 137 51.66 -24.66 -5.62
CA PRO A 137 52.91 -25.38 -5.64
C PRO A 137 53.55 -25.28 -4.25
N ASP A 138 54.04 -26.42 -3.77
CA ASP A 138 54.78 -26.57 -2.52
C ASP A 138 56.00 -25.64 -2.53
N ILE A 139 55.90 -24.50 -1.86
CA ILE A 139 57.06 -23.64 -1.61
C ILE A 139 57.86 -24.30 -0.49
N GLY A 140 58.82 -25.12 -0.92
CA GLY A 140 59.81 -25.75 -0.05
C GLY A 140 60.44 -24.72 0.90
N ILE A 141 60.28 -25.02 2.19
CA ILE A 141 60.94 -24.33 3.29
C ILE A 141 62.46 -24.44 3.08
N TRP A 142 63.11 -23.31 2.81
CA TRP A 142 64.56 -23.19 2.96
C TRP A 142 64.86 -23.02 4.45
N GLU A 143 65.03 -24.14 5.16
CA GLU A 143 65.66 -24.17 6.47
C GLU A 143 67.19 -24.20 6.32
N LYS A 144 67.82 -23.12 6.81
CA LYS A 144 69.12 -23.06 7.50
C LYS A 144 70.33 -23.75 6.85
N THR A 145 71.30 -22.94 6.41
CA THR A 145 72.63 -22.91 7.05
C THR A 145 73.29 -21.55 6.87
#